data_AF-A0A3B1CL68-F1
#
_entry.id   AF-A0A3B1CL68-F1
#
_cell.length_a   1.000
_cell.length_b   1.000
_cell.length_c   1.000
_cell.angle_alpha   90.00
_cell.angle_beta   90.00
_cell.angle_gamma   90.00
#
_symmetry.space_group_name_H-M   'P 1'
#
loop_
_entity.id
_entity.type
_entity.pdbx_description
1 polymer ?
#
loop_
_entity_poly.entity_id
_entity_poly.type
_entity_poly.pdbx_seq_one_letter_code
_entity_poly.pdbx_strand_id
1 'polypeptide(L)'
;MNVMVKMDEQIGGAGYNDKLLVVGYEKEFSEFLMDYSIQMASRMGYSLVALNLFLVTQRRWLFPQVAPDEAGNEDIEKISDQSALLFARKADEANIGFEHLFRTGLLDNVVREICKERGDIDLVLLEPEFLNIDPEDPFSIPAFSLAPDSS
;
A
#
# COMPACT_ATOMS: atom_id res chain seq x y z
N MET A 1 36.04 33.21 4.24
CA MET A 1 34.63 33.39 4.65
C MET A 1 33.77 32.85 3.52
N ASN A 2 33.29 31.62 3.63
CA ASN A 2 32.39 31.03 2.64
C ASN A 2 30.96 31.15 3.15
N VAL A 3 30.11 31.80 2.37
CA VAL A 3 28.67 31.88 2.58
C VAL A 3 28.08 30.57 2.06
N MET A 4 27.62 29.70 2.95
CA MET A 4 26.76 28.57 2.59
C MET A 4 25.38 29.11 2.25
N VAL A 5 24.97 28.92 1.00
CA VAL A 5 23.59 29.08 0.55
C VAL A 5 22.79 27.93 1.18
N LYS A 6 21.86 28.26 2.09
CA LYS A 6 20.80 27.33 2.51
C LYS A 6 19.69 27.39 1.47
N MET A 7 19.63 26.38 0.63
CA MET A 7 18.42 25.99 -0.09
C MET A 7 18.12 24.58 0.35
N ASP A 8 17.02 24.41 1.08
CA ASP A 8 16.14 23.28 0.83
C ASP A 8 14.73 23.69 1.25
N GLU A 9 13.90 23.82 0.22
CA GLU A 9 12.50 24.21 0.27
C GLU A 9 11.73 23.00 0.80
N GLN A 10 11.50 22.99 2.11
CA GLN A 10 10.82 21.90 2.78
C GLN A 10 9.31 22.00 2.50
N ILE A 11 8.87 21.39 1.40
CA ILE A 11 7.45 21.15 1.12
C ILE A 11 7.15 19.71 1.55
N GLY A 12 6.75 19.53 2.81
CA GLY A 12 6.33 18.25 3.37
C GLY A 12 5.70 18.46 4.74
N GLY A 13 4.49 17.94 4.93
CA GLY A 13 3.64 18.17 6.11
C GLY A 13 4.29 17.78 7.44
N ALA A 14 3.74 18.33 8.52
CA ALA A 14 4.32 18.31 9.85
C ALA A 14 4.59 16.89 10.42
N GLY A 15 5.88 16.49 10.47
CA GLY A 15 6.41 15.52 11.43
C GLY A 15 6.23 14.04 11.09
N TYR A 16 7.36 13.39 10.78
CA TYR A 16 7.68 11.95 10.80
C TYR A 16 6.86 10.94 9.97
N ASN A 17 5.62 11.24 9.55
CA ASN A 17 4.83 10.34 8.70
C ASN A 17 4.67 10.91 7.29
N ASP A 18 5.48 10.41 6.35
CA ASP A 18 5.47 10.86 4.95
C ASP A 18 5.08 9.75 3.98
N LYS A 19 4.54 8.62 4.47
CA LYS A 19 4.18 7.47 3.63
C LYS A 19 2.70 7.16 3.61
N LEU A 20 2.26 6.80 2.41
CA LEU A 20 0.93 6.27 2.13
C LEU A 20 1.06 4.76 1.90
N LEU A 21 0.45 3.96 2.77
CA LEU A 21 0.35 2.52 2.57
C LEU A 21 -0.85 2.24 1.65
N VAL A 22 -0.61 1.58 0.51
CA VAL A 22 -1.65 1.26 -0.47
C VAL A 22 -1.80 -0.25 -0.53
N VAL A 23 -2.96 -0.77 -0.12
CA VAL A 23 -3.19 -2.21 0.01
C VAL A 23 -4.06 -2.70 -1.14
N GLY A 24 -3.43 -3.45 -2.04
CA GLY A 24 -4.09 -4.14 -3.15
C GLY A 24 -4.75 -5.43 -2.69
N TYR A 25 -5.81 -5.82 -3.40
CA TYR A 25 -6.53 -7.06 -3.16
C TYR A 25 -5.93 -8.19 -4.00
N GLU A 26 -5.45 -9.25 -3.33
CA GLU A 26 -4.77 -10.39 -3.94
C GLU A 26 -3.53 -9.98 -4.78
N LYS A 27 -3.58 -10.21 -6.10
CA LYS A 27 -2.40 -10.15 -7.00
C LYS A 27 -2.18 -8.78 -7.62
N GLU A 28 -3.16 -7.90 -7.58
CA GLU A 28 -3.17 -6.71 -8.43
C GLU A 28 -3.63 -5.47 -7.65
N PHE A 29 -3.20 -4.30 -8.15
CA PHE A 29 -3.76 -3.01 -7.79
C PHE A 29 -4.68 -2.56 -8.92
N SER A 30 -5.90 -2.14 -8.58
CA SER A 30 -6.82 -1.57 -9.54
C SER A 30 -6.25 -0.25 -10.09
N GLU A 31 -6.56 0.04 -11.35
CA GLU A 31 -6.14 1.30 -11.98
C GLU A 31 -6.64 2.52 -11.20
N PHE A 32 -7.85 2.42 -10.67
CA PHE A 32 -8.45 3.46 -9.85
C PHE A 32 -7.67 3.71 -8.56
N LEU A 33 -7.31 2.64 -7.83
CA LEU A 33 -6.51 2.76 -6.60
C LEU A 33 -5.12 3.34 -6.90
N MET A 34 -4.46 2.88 -7.96
CA MET A 34 -3.15 3.40 -8.36
C MET A 34 -3.21 4.89 -8.68
N ASP A 35 -4.14 5.31 -9.55
CA ASP A 35 -4.23 6.71 -10.00
C ASP A 35 -4.57 7.65 -8.86
N TYR A 36 -5.48 7.25 -7.98
CA TYR A 36 -5.83 8.04 -6.80
C TYR A 36 -4.63 8.15 -5.84
N SER A 37 -3.93 7.05 -5.58
CA SER A 37 -2.78 7.03 -4.67
C SER A 37 -1.66 7.95 -5.16
N ILE A 38 -1.35 7.92 -6.45
CA ILE A 38 -0.36 8.82 -7.09
C ILE A 38 -0.79 10.28 -6.96
N GLN A 39 -2.05 10.57 -7.28
CA GLN A 39 -2.60 11.91 -7.19
C GLN A 39 -2.61 12.47 -5.77
N MET A 40 -2.84 11.62 -4.77
CA MET A 40 -2.81 11.98 -3.36
C MET A 40 -1.38 12.23 -2.91
N ALA A 41 -0.48 11.29 -3.17
CA ALA A 41 0.93 11.39 -2.80
C ALA A 41 1.61 12.61 -3.42
N SER A 42 1.36 12.91 -4.69
CA SER A 42 1.89 14.10 -5.37
C SER A 42 1.45 15.41 -4.70
N ARG A 43 0.19 15.51 -4.25
CA ARG A 43 -0.34 16.72 -3.62
C ARG A 43 0.15 16.92 -2.19
N MET A 44 0.34 15.82 -1.47
CA MET A 44 0.70 15.84 -0.05
C MET A 44 2.22 15.74 0.18
N GLY A 45 2.99 15.41 -0.85
CA GLY A 45 4.43 15.15 -0.73
C GLY A 45 4.74 13.80 -0.08
N TYR A 46 3.87 12.80 -0.24
CA TYR A 46 4.10 11.46 0.30
C TYR A 46 4.91 10.57 -0.63
N SER A 47 5.58 9.59 -0.05
CA SER A 47 6.03 8.38 -0.74
C SER A 47 4.99 7.26 -0.63
N LEU A 48 5.03 6.30 -1.55
CA LEU A 48 4.13 5.15 -1.58
C LEU A 48 4.80 3.89 -1.05
N VAL A 49 4.06 3.14 -0.23
CA VAL A 49 4.35 1.75 0.12
C VAL A 49 3.18 0.92 -0.42
N ALA A 50 3.39 0.21 -1.52
CA ALA A 50 2.37 -0.63 -2.15
C ALA A 50 2.45 -2.06 -1.58
N LEU A 51 1.36 -2.56 -1.01
CA LEU A 51 1.26 -3.86 -0.40
C LEU A 51 0.28 -4.75 -1.18
N ASN A 52 0.79 -5.83 -1.77
CA ASN A 52 -0.08 -6.93 -2.17
C ASN A 52 -0.34 -7.83 -0.97
N LEU A 53 -1.62 -7.92 -0.58
CA LEU A 53 -2.06 -8.74 0.54
C LEU A 53 -2.81 -9.97 0.05
N PHE A 54 -2.29 -11.14 0.43
CA PHE A 54 -2.96 -12.42 0.22
C PHE A 54 -3.69 -12.92 1.46
N LEU A 55 -5.01 -12.99 1.37
CA LEU A 55 -5.87 -13.41 2.48
C LEU A 55 -5.82 -14.93 2.70
N VAL A 56 -5.31 -15.36 3.85
CA VAL A 56 -5.17 -16.79 4.20
C VAL A 56 -6.54 -17.49 4.32
N THR A 57 -7.60 -16.76 4.65
CA THR A 57 -8.96 -17.28 4.81
C THR A 57 -9.56 -17.82 3.50
N GLN A 58 -9.14 -17.31 2.33
CA GLN A 58 -9.65 -17.77 1.03
C GLN A 58 -9.04 -19.10 0.56
N ARG A 59 -7.87 -19.50 1.07
CA ARG A 59 -7.30 -20.83 0.79
C ARG A 59 -8.20 -21.96 1.32
N ARG A 60 -8.85 -21.76 2.46
CA ARG A 60 -9.65 -22.80 3.12
C ARG A 60 -10.96 -23.11 2.38
N TRP A 61 -11.57 -22.13 1.71
CA TRP A 61 -12.85 -22.29 1.02
C TRP A 61 -12.70 -22.73 -0.44
N LEU A 62 -11.70 -22.22 -1.17
CA LEU A 62 -11.52 -22.56 -2.59
C LEU A 62 -10.74 -23.86 -2.80
N PHE A 63 -9.85 -24.23 -1.88
CA PHE A 63 -8.98 -25.41 -2.02
C PHE A 63 -8.85 -26.20 -0.71
N PRO A 64 -9.90 -26.94 -0.29
CA PRO A 64 -9.87 -27.73 0.95
C PRO A 64 -8.79 -28.85 0.97
N GLN A 65 -8.14 -29.11 -0.17
CA GLN A 65 -7.17 -30.20 -0.35
C GLN A 65 -5.71 -29.73 -0.49
N VAL A 66 -5.45 -28.42 -0.48
CA VAL A 66 -4.09 -27.89 -0.64
C VAL A 66 -3.50 -27.61 0.74
N ALA A 67 -2.55 -28.45 1.14
CA ALA A 67 -1.72 -28.22 2.32
C ALA A 67 -1.00 -26.85 2.20
N PRO A 68 -0.67 -26.19 3.32
CA PRO A 68 -0.02 -24.87 3.33
C PRO A 68 1.48 -24.96 2.95
N ASP A 69 1.81 -25.76 1.96
CA ASP A 69 3.16 -26.05 1.49
C ASP A 69 3.37 -25.30 0.17
N GLU A 70 4.12 -24.19 0.30
CA GLU A 70 5.15 -23.57 -0.56
C GLU A 70 4.99 -23.52 -2.10
N ALA A 71 4.27 -24.42 -2.75
CA ALA A 71 4.13 -24.48 -4.21
C ALA A 71 3.17 -23.44 -4.82
N GLY A 72 2.50 -22.62 -4.02
CA GLY A 72 1.57 -21.59 -4.49
C GLY A 72 2.08 -20.15 -4.37
N ASN A 73 3.20 -19.92 -3.68
CA ASN A 73 3.66 -18.56 -3.38
C ASN A 73 4.48 -17.95 -4.52
N GLU A 74 5.32 -18.72 -5.20
CA GLU A 74 6.23 -18.20 -6.24
C GLU A 74 5.48 -17.66 -7.47
N ASP A 75 4.39 -18.32 -7.89
CA ASP A 75 3.58 -17.84 -9.02
C ASP A 75 2.72 -16.63 -8.64
N ILE A 76 2.36 -16.52 -7.36
CA ILE A 76 1.61 -15.38 -6.84
C ILE A 76 2.51 -14.16 -6.70
N GLU A 77 3.72 -14.35 -6.19
CA GLU A 77 4.74 -13.31 -6.06
C GLU A 77 5.14 -12.77 -7.44
N LYS A 78 5.35 -13.64 -8.44
CA LYS A 78 5.64 -13.21 -9.82
C LYS A 78 4.52 -12.38 -10.45
N ILE A 79 3.24 -12.71 -10.21
CA ILE A 79 2.11 -11.92 -10.73
C ILE A 79 2.01 -10.59 -9.97
N SER A 80 2.24 -10.61 -8.66
CA SER A 80 2.31 -9.42 -7.82
C SER A 80 3.42 -8.46 -8.28
N ASP A 81 4.57 -8.99 -8.68
CA ASP A 81 5.68 -8.20 -9.23
C ASP A 81 5.30 -7.47 -10.53
N GLN A 82 4.52 -8.12 -11.41
CA GLN A 82 4.08 -7.48 -12.67
C GLN A 82 3.12 -6.32 -12.42
N SER A 83 2.18 -6.47 -11.50
CA SER A 83 1.28 -5.37 -11.11
C SER A 83 2.05 -4.25 -10.41
N ALA A 84 2.98 -4.60 -9.52
CA ALA A 84 3.84 -3.65 -8.85
C ALA A 84 4.74 -2.86 -9.81
N LEU A 85 5.22 -3.48 -10.90
CA LEU A 85 6.00 -2.78 -11.93
C LEU A 85 5.20 -1.69 -12.64
N LEU A 86 3.92 -1.91 -12.91
CA LEU A 86 3.05 -0.88 -13.49
C LEU A 86 2.90 0.29 -12.51
N PHE A 87 2.65 0.00 -11.23
CA PHE A 87 2.49 1.02 -10.21
C PHE A 87 3.80 1.80 -9.98
N ALA A 88 4.93 1.10 -9.93
CA ALA A 88 6.25 1.70 -9.83
C ALA A 88 6.54 2.67 -10.98
N ARG A 89 6.17 2.33 -12.22
CA ARG A 89 6.30 3.24 -13.37
C ARG A 89 5.45 4.50 -13.22
N LYS A 90 4.19 4.37 -12.80
CA LYS A 90 3.32 5.54 -12.55
C LYS A 90 3.90 6.44 -11.44
N ALA A 91 4.50 5.85 -10.40
CA ALA A 91 5.16 6.58 -9.33
C ALA A 91 6.43 7.31 -9.81
N ASP A 92 7.26 6.64 -10.61
CA ASP A 92 8.48 7.21 -11.20
C ASP A 92 8.15 8.39 -12.14
N GLU A 93 7.13 8.24 -12.99
CA GLU A 93 6.62 9.32 -13.87
C GLU A 93 6.15 10.55 -13.08
N ALA A 94 5.64 10.34 -11.86
CA ALA A 94 5.20 11.39 -10.96
C ALA A 94 6.29 11.89 -9.98
N ASN A 95 7.52 11.34 -10.06
CA ASN A 95 8.63 11.60 -9.15
C ASN A 95 8.28 11.33 -7.67
N ILE A 96 7.57 10.23 -7.42
CA ILE A 96 7.14 9.77 -6.10
C ILE A 96 7.97 8.55 -5.70
N GLY A 97 8.50 8.56 -4.47
CA GLY A 97 9.21 7.40 -3.93
C GLY A 97 8.27 6.20 -3.83
N PHE A 98 8.71 5.02 -4.29
CA PHE A 98 7.88 3.82 -4.34
C PHE A 98 8.61 2.62 -3.74
N GLU A 99 7.91 1.90 -2.87
CA GLU A 99 8.35 0.63 -2.31
C GLU A 99 7.22 -0.39 -2.47
N HIS A 100 7.56 -1.61 -2.87
CA HIS A 100 6.60 -2.70 -2.97
C HIS A 100 6.86 -3.77 -1.91
N LEU A 101 5.78 -4.24 -1.29
CA LEU A 101 5.77 -5.27 -0.28
C LEU A 101 4.76 -6.36 -0.66
N PHE A 102 5.13 -7.60 -0.35
CA PHE A 102 4.23 -8.74 -0.42
C PHE A 102 4.05 -9.34 0.98
N ARG A 103 2.80 -9.59 1.39
CA ARG A 103 2.47 -10.29 2.64
C ARG A 103 1.29 -11.23 2.47
N THR A 104 1.24 -12.25 3.31
CA THR A 104 0.09 -13.13 3.47
C THR A 104 -0.44 -13.00 4.89
N GLY A 105 -1.76 -12.94 5.07
CA GLY A 105 -2.34 -12.82 6.41
C GLY A 105 -3.77 -12.31 6.44
N LEU A 106 -4.19 -11.82 7.60
CA LEU A 106 -5.42 -11.05 7.77
C LEU A 106 -5.08 -9.56 7.63
N LEU A 107 -5.94 -8.80 6.95
CA LEU A 107 -5.73 -7.36 6.69
C LEU A 107 -5.33 -6.59 7.95
N ASP A 108 -6.16 -6.64 8.98
CA ASP A 108 -5.95 -5.87 10.21
C ASP A 108 -4.63 -6.20 10.91
N ASN A 109 -4.20 -7.47 10.86
CA ASN A 109 -2.96 -7.91 11.49
C ASN A 109 -1.76 -7.40 10.69
N VAL A 110 -1.76 -7.62 9.38
CA VAL A 110 -0.65 -7.24 8.50
C VAL A 110 -0.47 -5.72 8.47
N VAL A 111 -1.56 -4.95 8.33
CA VAL A 111 -1.49 -3.50 8.32
C VAL A 111 -0.97 -2.97 9.66
N ARG A 112 -1.46 -3.51 10.78
CA ARG A 112 -0.99 -3.12 12.11
C ARG A 112 0.50 -3.41 12.31
N GLU A 113 0.96 -4.58 11.87
CA GLU A 113 2.37 -4.98 11.93
C GLU A 113 3.24 -4.02 11.13
N ILE A 114 2.91 -3.77 9.86
CA ILE A 114 3.68 -2.86 8.98
C ILE A 114 3.73 -1.44 9.57
N CYS A 115 2.59 -0.91 10.01
CA CYS A 115 2.55 0.44 10.57
C CYS A 115 3.35 0.55 11.87
N LYS A 116 3.32 -0.49 12.71
CA LYS A 116 4.12 -0.55 13.94
C LYS A 116 5.61 -0.71 13.68
N GLU A 117 5.99 -1.50 12.66
CA GLU A 117 7.38 -1.74 12.29
C GLU A 117 8.05 -0.48 11.73
N ARG A 118 7.33 0.28 10.91
CA ARG A 118 7.92 1.43 10.21
C ARG A 118 7.74 2.74 10.97
N GLY A 119 6.57 2.95 11.56
CA GLY A 119 6.26 4.19 12.28
C GLY A 119 6.27 5.47 11.43
N ASP A 120 6.28 5.36 10.10
CA ASP A 120 6.34 6.46 9.13
C ASP A 120 5.12 6.51 8.20
N ILE A 121 4.12 5.64 8.42
CA ILE A 121 2.88 5.57 7.64
C ILE A 121 1.84 6.51 8.25
N ASP A 122 1.35 7.46 7.46
CA ASP A 122 0.33 8.42 7.88
C ASP A 122 -1.08 7.90 7.61
N LEU A 123 -1.26 7.27 6.45
CA LEU A 123 -2.56 6.85 5.95
C LEU A 123 -2.46 5.53 5.20
N VAL A 124 -3.52 4.74 5.32
CA VAL A 124 -3.70 3.48 4.60
C VAL A 124 -4.86 3.61 3.63
N LEU A 125 -4.62 3.30 2.35
CA LEU A 125 -5.64 3.19 1.30
C LEU A 125 -5.88 1.71 0.98
N LEU A 126 -7.15 1.38 0.71
CA LEU A 126 -7.58 0.02 0.41
C LEU A 126 -8.31 -0.04 -0.92
N GLU A 127 -8.33 -1.24 -1.51
CA GLU A 127 -9.36 -1.60 -2.47
C GLU A 127 -10.75 -1.65 -1.77
N PRO A 128 -11.84 -1.25 -2.46
CA PRO A 128 -13.20 -1.28 -1.90
C PRO A 128 -13.68 -2.69 -1.52
N GLU A 129 -13.13 -3.73 -2.16
CA GLU A 129 -13.40 -5.15 -1.90
C GLU A 129 -13.16 -5.54 -0.44
N PHE A 130 -12.25 -4.85 0.28
CA PHE A 130 -11.99 -5.13 1.69
C PHE A 130 -13.15 -4.79 2.63
N LEU A 131 -14.05 -3.89 2.21
CA LEU A 131 -15.13 -3.39 3.07
C LEU A 131 -16.53 -3.85 2.66
N ASN A 132 -16.65 -4.75 1.68
CA ASN A 132 -17.93 -5.12 1.06
C ASN A 132 -18.75 -3.88 0.64
N ILE A 133 -18.06 -2.82 0.19
CA ILE A 133 -18.72 -1.66 -0.39
C ILE A 133 -19.34 -2.13 -1.71
N ASP A 134 -20.54 -1.62 -2.01
CA ASP A 134 -21.25 -1.98 -3.22
C ASP A 134 -20.36 -1.71 -4.44
N PRO A 135 -20.07 -2.71 -5.29
CA PRO A 135 -19.30 -2.49 -6.51
C PRO A 135 -19.98 -1.51 -7.48
N GLU A 136 -21.28 -1.21 -7.29
CA GLU A 136 -21.99 -0.14 -8.03
C GLU A 136 -21.68 1.28 -7.52
N ASP A 137 -20.92 1.43 -6.44
CA ASP A 137 -20.31 2.70 -6.00
C ASP A 137 -18.78 2.69 -6.19
N PRO A 138 -18.30 2.72 -7.46
CA PRO A 138 -16.90 2.53 -7.81
C PRO A 138 -15.99 3.73 -7.47
N PHE A 139 -16.51 4.77 -6.80
CA PHE A 139 -15.80 6.05 -6.64
C PHE A 139 -15.18 6.25 -5.26
N SER A 140 -15.36 5.30 -4.33
CA SER A 140 -14.92 5.45 -2.95
C SER A 140 -13.71 4.56 -2.67
N ILE A 141 -12.53 5.16 -2.52
CA ILE A 141 -11.34 4.48 -1.98
C ILE A 141 -11.35 4.61 -0.46
N PRO A 142 -11.47 3.51 0.29
CA PRO A 142 -11.41 3.58 1.74
C PRO A 142 -10.03 4.03 2.20
N ALA A 143 -10.03 4.98 3.12
CA ALA A 143 -8.83 5.51 3.74
C ALA A 143 -8.98 5.51 5.26
N PHE A 144 -7.94 5.06 5.98
CA PHE A 144 -7.91 5.13 7.44
C PHE A 144 -6.51 5.44 7.95
N SER A 145 -6.45 6.12 9.09
CA SER A 145 -5.22 6.27 9.86
C SER A 145 -5.29 5.36 11.09
N LEU A 146 -4.14 4.85 11.52
CA LEU A 146 -4.06 4.18 12.80
C LEU A 146 -3.89 5.26 13.89
N ALA A 147 -4.79 5.26 14.86
CA ALA A 147 -4.59 6.10 16.04
C ALA A 147 -3.29 5.66 16.73
N PRO A 148 -2.45 6.60 17.19
CA PRO A 148 -1.31 6.25 18.01
C PRO A 148 -1.81 5.49 19.24
N ASP A 149 -1.15 4.38 19.59
CA ASP A 149 -1.50 3.58 20.77
C ASP A 149 -1.61 4.53 21.97
N SER A 150 -2.84 4.67 22.50
CA SER A 150 -3.08 5.40 23.74
C SER A 150 -2.43 4.58 24.85
N SER A 151 -1.20 4.96 25.20
CA SER A 151 -0.42 4.33 26.27
C SER A 151 -1.05 4.57 27.63
#